data_AF-A0A7S2UW78-F1
#
_entry.id   AF-A0A7S2UW78-F1
#
_cell.length_a   1.000
_cell.length_b   1.000
_cell.length_c   1.000
_cell.angle_alpha   90.00
_cell.angle_beta   90.00
_cell.angle_gamma   90.00
#
_symmetry.space_group_name_H-M   'P 1'
#
loop_
_entity.id
_entity.type
_entity.pdbx_description
1 polymer ?
#
loop_
_entity_poly.entity_id
_entity_poly.type
_entity_poly.pdbx_seq_one_letter_code
_entity_poly.pdbx_strand_id
1 'polypeptide(L)'
;VKALQQSVLLGLANCYERTSERPTALAACTHALQAGAGARALLRRAQIRIAPVSAGATELDMAVSDLQQAVKLEPDDQQIKRYLGALLRDKRRQVKKDKKTFAGMFDRGQIYDDVEEKKNKTKESSAQAQRKPAKRQVQPMGEEEEKRRIHETFEGLDPRRQVAAAKRLSRQYKDEGRIEDARLLDQYVDNMEESIQKRIKEGDKRQHMDFRNPTPEMRRNAAQQGIDLDDPQVVEMLEQMQRDHEDGRLPDDPEKVKEDDYHLSPALVEKAVLQMPPDEVLSMLKESGVEESRLNGMSVGQMKDLAIRLYARGEGVG
;
A
#
# COMPACT_ATOMS: atom_id res chain seq x y z
N VAL A 1 -15.72 22.37 -18.68
CA VAL A 1 -14.96 21.17 -19.08
C VAL A 1 -14.53 20.31 -17.90
N LYS A 2 -13.64 20.77 -17.01
CA LYS A 2 -13.17 19.97 -15.86
C LYS A 2 -14.30 19.54 -14.90
N ALA A 3 -15.24 20.44 -14.60
CA ALA A 3 -16.39 20.12 -13.72
C ALA A 3 -17.25 18.96 -14.25
N LEU A 4 -17.50 18.93 -15.57
CA LEU A 4 -18.20 17.84 -16.27
C LEU A 4 -17.45 16.52 -16.17
N GLN A 5 -16.13 16.54 -16.39
CA GLN A 5 -15.32 15.34 -16.29
C GLN A 5 -15.32 14.79 -14.85
N GLN A 6 -15.27 15.68 -13.85
CA GLN A 6 -15.32 15.31 -12.43
C GLN A 6 -16.66 14.66 -12.06
N SER A 7 -17.80 15.25 -12.45
CA SER A 7 -19.13 14.69 -12.17
C SER A 7 -19.34 13.33 -12.84
N VAL A 8 -18.90 13.16 -14.09
CA VAL A 8 -18.98 11.88 -14.81
C VAL A 8 -18.13 10.81 -14.12
N LEU A 9 -16.88 11.12 -13.77
CA LEU A 9 -16.00 10.18 -13.06
C LEU A 9 -16.54 9.79 -11.68
N LEU A 10 -17.17 10.73 -10.95
CA LEU A 10 -17.82 10.44 -9.68
C LEU A 10 -19.09 9.60 -9.83
N GLY A 11 -19.85 9.80 -10.91
CA GLY A 11 -20.99 8.94 -11.28
C GLY A 11 -20.54 7.52 -11.59
N LEU A 12 -19.46 7.38 -12.38
CA LEU A 12 -18.85 6.08 -12.67
C LEU A 12 -18.37 5.38 -11.40
N ALA A 13 -17.67 6.08 -10.51
CA ALA A 13 -17.23 5.51 -9.24
C ALA A 13 -18.41 4.98 -8.41
N ASN A 14 -19.53 5.70 -8.36
CA ASN A 14 -20.76 5.24 -7.66
C ASN A 14 -21.39 4.01 -8.33
N CYS A 15 -21.38 3.95 -9.67
CA CYS A 15 -21.87 2.80 -10.41
C CYS A 15 -21.02 1.55 -10.11
N TYR A 16 -19.69 1.66 -10.21
CA TYR A 16 -18.77 0.55 -9.93
C TYR A 16 -18.77 0.12 -8.45
N GLU A 17 -18.98 1.06 -7.52
CA GLU A 17 -19.18 0.75 -6.11
C GLU A 17 -20.39 -0.18 -5.91
N ARG A 18 -21.51 0.11 -6.59
CA ARG A 18 -22.73 -0.72 -6.53
C ARG A 18 -22.59 -2.08 -7.19
N THR A 19 -21.83 -2.18 -8.29
CA THR A 19 -21.55 -3.46 -8.96
C THR A 19 -20.43 -4.27 -8.29
N SER A 20 -19.88 -3.78 -7.17
CA SER A 20 -18.76 -4.39 -6.45
C SER A 20 -17.44 -4.46 -7.24
N GLU A 21 -17.31 -3.75 -8.36
CA GLU A 21 -16.05 -3.58 -9.11
C GLU A 21 -15.17 -2.50 -8.45
N ARG A 22 -14.74 -2.77 -7.21
CA ARG A 22 -14.03 -1.78 -6.36
C ARG A 22 -12.74 -1.21 -6.97
N PRO A 23 -11.86 -1.99 -7.61
CA PRO A 23 -10.63 -1.44 -8.19
C PRO A 23 -10.92 -0.35 -9.23
N THR A 24 -11.91 -0.59 -10.09
CA THR A 24 -12.37 0.37 -11.09
C THR A 24 -13.00 1.60 -10.45
N ALA A 25 -13.76 1.43 -9.36
CA ALA A 25 -14.35 2.53 -8.61
C ALA A 25 -13.27 3.43 -7.96
N LEU A 26 -12.19 2.83 -7.43
CA LEU A 26 -11.03 3.56 -6.89
C LEU A 26 -10.29 4.32 -7.99
N ALA A 27 -10.04 3.68 -9.13
CA ALA A 27 -9.41 4.31 -10.28
C ALA A 27 -10.23 5.52 -10.77
N ALA A 28 -11.55 5.39 -10.86
CA ALA A 28 -12.45 6.47 -11.23
C ALA A 28 -12.38 7.65 -10.24
N CYS A 29 -12.33 7.37 -8.94
CA CYS A 29 -12.11 8.41 -7.91
C CYS A 29 -10.75 9.09 -8.05
N THR A 30 -9.68 8.32 -8.29
CA THR A 30 -8.32 8.86 -8.48
C THR A 30 -8.24 9.73 -9.72
N HIS A 31 -8.82 9.32 -10.85
CA HIS A 31 -8.92 10.14 -12.05
C HIS A 31 -9.75 11.41 -11.80
N ALA A 32 -10.82 11.33 -11.00
CA ALA A 32 -11.61 12.50 -10.64
C ALA A 32 -10.77 13.52 -9.86
N LEU A 33 -9.96 13.05 -8.90
CA LEU A 33 -9.04 13.89 -8.12
C LEU A 33 -7.95 14.51 -9.00
N GLN A 34 -7.39 13.75 -9.94
CA GLN A 34 -6.44 14.28 -10.94
C GLN A 34 -7.07 15.35 -11.84
N ALA A 35 -8.36 15.20 -12.17
CA ALA A 35 -9.14 16.21 -12.89
C ALA A 35 -9.51 17.43 -12.01
N GLY A 36 -9.15 17.44 -10.73
CA GLY A 36 -9.37 18.51 -9.77
C GLY A 36 -10.65 18.41 -8.96
N ALA A 37 -11.24 17.22 -8.81
CA ALA A 37 -12.41 17.03 -7.95
C ALA A 37 -12.05 17.32 -6.48
N GLY A 38 -13.02 17.88 -5.75
CA GLY A 38 -12.85 18.34 -4.36
C GLY A 38 -13.11 17.25 -3.31
N ALA A 39 -13.65 17.67 -2.16
CA ALA A 39 -13.82 16.82 -0.97
C ALA A 39 -14.74 15.60 -1.21
N ARG A 40 -15.74 15.74 -2.09
CA ARG A 40 -16.67 14.66 -2.47
C ARG A 40 -15.97 13.44 -3.07
N ALA A 41 -14.91 13.64 -3.87
CA ALA A 41 -14.15 12.54 -4.46
C ALA A 41 -13.31 11.79 -3.42
N LEU A 42 -12.68 12.52 -2.49
CA LEU A 42 -11.94 11.94 -1.37
C LEU A 42 -12.86 11.15 -0.44
N LEU A 43 -14.04 11.69 -0.13
CA LEU A 43 -15.05 11.01 0.67
C LEU A 43 -15.49 9.70 0.02
N ARG A 44 -15.80 9.72 -1.28
CA ARG A 44 -16.20 8.52 -2.03
C ARG A 44 -15.08 7.48 -2.07
N ARG A 45 -13.84 7.89 -2.33
CA ARG A 45 -12.67 6.99 -2.34
C ARG A 45 -12.48 6.31 -0.98
N ALA A 46 -12.61 7.06 0.11
CA ALA A 46 -12.56 6.53 1.46
C ALA A 46 -13.68 5.49 1.72
N GLN A 47 -14.91 5.76 1.26
CA GLN A 47 -16.03 4.81 1.38
C GLN A 47 -15.74 3.49 0.65
N ILE A 48 -15.27 3.57 -0.60
CA ILE A 48 -14.94 2.40 -1.42
C ILE A 48 -13.82 1.56 -0.78
N ARG A 49 -12.80 2.20 -0.20
CA ARG A 49 -11.68 1.51 0.48
C ARG A 49 -12.14 0.68 1.69
N ILE A 50 -13.13 1.16 2.44
CA ILE A 50 -13.62 0.50 3.67
C ILE A 50 -14.82 -0.43 3.41
N ALA A 51 -15.46 -0.34 2.24
CA ALA A 51 -16.58 -1.20 1.87
C ALA A 51 -16.31 -2.72 1.88
N PRO A 52 -15.13 -3.26 1.51
CA PRO A 52 -14.88 -4.70 1.60
C PRO A 52 -14.78 -5.16 3.05
N VAL A 53 -15.36 -6.32 3.36
CA VAL A 53 -15.22 -6.97 4.68
C VAL A 53 -13.76 -7.34 4.96
N SER A 54 -12.96 -7.54 3.91
CA SER A 54 -11.52 -7.78 3.99
C SER A 54 -10.69 -6.51 4.21
N ALA A 55 -11.29 -5.32 4.29
CA ALA A 55 -10.55 -4.07 4.53
C ALA A 55 -9.81 -4.16 5.88
N GLY A 56 -8.50 -3.97 5.84
CA GLY A 56 -7.59 -4.09 6.97
C GLY A 56 -7.14 -2.74 7.54
N ALA A 57 -6.01 -2.78 8.26
CA ALA A 57 -5.39 -1.59 8.82
C ALA A 57 -4.94 -0.60 7.73
N THR A 58 -4.44 -1.11 6.62
CA THR A 58 -3.88 -0.32 5.51
C THR A 58 -4.98 0.51 4.85
N GLU A 59 -6.09 -0.10 4.46
CA GLU A 59 -7.23 0.61 3.85
C GLU A 59 -7.83 1.65 4.80
N LEU A 60 -7.89 1.32 6.10
CA LEU A 60 -8.34 2.24 7.14
C LEU A 60 -7.48 3.49 7.23
N ASP A 61 -6.16 3.32 7.16
CA ASP A 61 -5.21 4.44 7.22
C ASP A 61 -5.27 5.31 5.97
N MET A 62 -5.38 4.68 4.80
CA MET A 62 -5.58 5.36 3.52
C MET A 62 -6.90 6.16 3.49
N ALA A 63 -8.00 5.57 3.98
CA ALA A 63 -9.30 6.24 4.05
C ALA A 63 -9.30 7.41 5.06
N VAL A 64 -8.62 7.27 6.20
CA VAL A 64 -8.44 8.38 7.16
C VAL A 64 -7.65 9.52 6.52
N SER A 65 -6.60 9.21 5.76
CA SER A 65 -5.82 10.22 5.02
C SER A 65 -6.69 10.99 4.02
N ASP A 66 -7.50 10.28 3.23
CA ASP A 66 -8.43 10.89 2.26
C ASP A 66 -9.42 11.84 2.96
N LEU A 67 -10.03 11.41 4.06
CA LEU A 67 -10.99 12.23 4.79
C LEU A 67 -10.35 13.43 5.50
N GLN A 68 -9.12 13.29 5.99
CA GLN A 68 -8.37 14.43 6.54
C GLN A 68 -8.09 15.49 5.46
N GLN A 69 -7.74 15.06 4.24
CA GLN A 69 -7.62 15.98 3.11
C GLN A 69 -8.97 16.60 2.76
N ALA A 70 -10.06 15.82 2.80
CA ALA A 70 -11.40 16.30 2.49
C ALA A 70 -11.87 17.39 3.50
N VAL A 71 -11.60 17.21 4.80
CA VAL A 71 -11.90 18.23 5.84
C VAL A 71 -11.10 19.53 5.62
N LYS A 72 -9.88 19.45 5.07
CA LYS A 72 -9.09 20.66 4.75
C LYS A 72 -9.72 21.45 3.59
N LEU A 73 -10.35 20.76 2.64
CA LEU A 73 -11.00 21.39 1.50
C LEU A 73 -12.38 21.95 1.88
N GLU A 74 -13.18 21.19 2.62
CA GLU A 74 -14.54 21.53 3.01
C GLU A 74 -14.72 21.37 4.54
N PRO A 75 -14.27 22.36 5.34
CA PRO A 75 -14.26 22.26 6.79
C PRO A 75 -15.65 22.30 7.41
N ASP A 76 -16.70 22.71 6.70
CA ASP A 76 -18.06 22.79 7.25
C ASP A 76 -18.91 21.54 7.00
N ASP A 77 -18.41 20.61 6.16
CA ASP A 77 -19.13 19.38 5.85
C ASP A 77 -19.18 18.45 7.08
N GLN A 78 -20.40 18.32 7.62
CA GLN A 78 -20.68 17.47 8.78
C GLN A 78 -20.63 15.97 8.45
N GLN A 79 -20.92 15.57 7.21
CA GLN A 79 -20.84 14.18 6.77
C GLN A 79 -19.39 13.70 6.79
N ILE A 80 -18.46 14.49 6.23
CA ILE A 80 -17.03 14.15 6.23
C ILE A 80 -16.50 14.05 7.66
N LYS A 81 -16.82 15.02 8.53
CA LYS A 81 -16.41 15.00 9.95
C LYS A 81 -16.94 13.79 10.70
N ARG A 82 -18.23 13.46 10.52
CA ARG A 82 -18.86 12.30 11.16
C ARG A 82 -18.18 11.01 10.73
N TYR A 83 -17.90 10.87 9.42
CA TYR A 83 -17.28 9.68 8.86
C TYR A 83 -15.82 9.53 9.32
N LEU A 84 -15.03 10.61 9.30
CA LEU A 84 -13.67 10.63 9.85
C LEU A 84 -13.64 10.26 11.33
N GLY A 85 -14.57 10.83 12.12
CA GLY A 85 -14.73 10.51 13.52
C GLY A 85 -15.04 9.02 13.77
N ALA A 86 -15.79 8.37 12.88
CA ALA A 86 -16.05 6.93 12.94
C ALA A 86 -14.78 6.12 12.68
N LEU A 87 -14.08 6.36 11.57
CA LEU A 87 -12.86 5.62 11.22
C LEU A 87 -11.75 5.77 12.28
N LEU A 88 -11.60 6.96 12.88
CA LEU A 88 -10.63 7.17 13.96
C LEU A 88 -10.98 6.36 15.23
N ARG A 89 -12.27 6.15 15.53
CA ARG A 89 -12.68 5.26 16.63
C ARG A 89 -12.37 3.81 16.31
N ASP A 90 -12.60 3.38 15.07
CA ASP A 90 -12.31 2.01 14.63
C ASP A 90 -10.81 1.74 14.67
N LYS A 91 -9.98 2.68 14.20
CA LYS A 91 -8.51 2.59 14.29
C LYS A 91 -8.04 2.45 15.75
N ARG A 92 -8.58 3.25 16.68
CA ARG A 92 -8.27 3.12 18.11
C ARG A 92 -8.70 1.77 18.68
N ARG A 93 -9.84 1.22 18.24
CA ARG A 93 -10.32 -0.11 18.65
C ARG A 93 -9.39 -1.20 18.13
N GLN A 94 -8.96 -1.11 16.88
CA GLN A 94 -8.01 -2.03 16.26
C GLN A 94 -6.67 -2.03 17.01
N VAL A 95 -6.05 -0.86 17.19
CA VAL A 95 -4.79 -0.73 17.97
C VAL A 95 -4.92 -1.32 19.38
N LYS A 96 -6.08 -1.12 20.05
CA LYS A 96 -6.33 -1.71 21.37
C LYS A 96 -6.45 -3.23 21.33
N LYS A 97 -7.06 -3.80 20.29
CA LYS A 97 -7.15 -5.25 20.08
C LYS A 97 -5.77 -5.82 19.77
N ASP A 98 -5.06 -5.23 18.81
CA ASP A 98 -3.72 -5.65 18.39
C ASP A 98 -2.76 -5.61 19.57
N LYS A 99 -2.74 -4.52 20.35
CA LYS A 99 -1.93 -4.44 21.57
C LYS A 99 -2.25 -5.57 22.54
N LYS A 100 -3.52 -5.96 22.71
CA LYS A 100 -3.88 -7.08 23.59
C LYS A 100 -3.45 -8.44 23.03
N THR A 101 -3.65 -8.65 21.73
CA THR A 101 -3.29 -9.89 21.04
C THR A 101 -1.78 -10.10 21.02
N PHE A 102 -1.02 -9.03 20.76
CA PHE A 102 0.42 -9.11 20.55
C PHE A 102 1.28 -8.77 21.78
N ALA A 103 0.73 -8.12 22.83
CA ALA A 103 1.53 -7.77 24.02
C ALA A 103 2.22 -8.98 24.66
N GLY A 104 1.59 -10.16 24.64
CA GLY A 104 2.18 -11.38 25.21
C GLY A 104 2.97 -12.24 24.22
N MET A 105 3.10 -11.85 22.95
CA MET A 105 3.87 -12.63 21.96
C MET A 105 5.36 -12.33 22.05
N PHE A 106 5.75 -11.12 22.46
CA PHE A 106 7.16 -10.72 22.56
C PHE A 106 7.81 -11.15 23.88
N ASP A 107 7.02 -11.25 24.96
CA ASP A 107 7.52 -11.72 26.27
C ASP A 107 7.83 -13.23 26.28
N ARG A 108 7.30 -14.01 25.31
CA ARG A 108 7.50 -15.47 25.21
C ARG A 108 8.80 -15.87 24.51
N GLY A 109 9.57 -14.91 24.00
CA GLY A 109 10.87 -15.13 23.34
C GLY A 109 12.08 -14.85 24.24
N GLN A 110 11.90 -14.31 25.44
CA GLN A 110 12.99 -14.15 26.41
C GLN A 110 13.23 -15.49 27.13
N ILE A 111 14.00 -16.37 26.50
CA ILE A 111 14.48 -17.65 27.06
C ILE A 111 15.82 -17.45 27.83
N TYR A 112 16.30 -16.21 27.96
CA TYR A 112 17.44 -15.93 28.85
C TYR A 112 16.93 -15.74 30.27
N ASP A 113 17.42 -16.60 31.16
CA ASP A 113 17.01 -16.75 32.55
C ASP A 113 16.92 -15.41 33.32
N ASP A 114 15.75 -15.18 33.92
CA ASP A 114 15.37 -14.11 34.86
C ASP A 114 16.29 -13.94 36.10
N VAL A 115 17.39 -14.69 36.18
CA VAL A 115 18.29 -14.73 37.34
C VAL A 115 19.23 -13.52 37.37
N GLU A 116 19.54 -12.88 36.24
CA GLU A 116 20.41 -11.68 36.22
C GLU A 116 19.65 -10.34 36.25
N GLU A 117 18.43 -10.24 35.70
CA GLU A 117 17.72 -8.96 35.58
C GLU A 117 17.09 -8.44 36.89
N LYS A 118 16.84 -9.31 37.88
CA LYS A 118 16.23 -8.90 39.16
C LYS A 118 17.12 -8.03 40.04
N LYS A 119 18.41 -7.85 39.71
CA LYS A 119 19.31 -6.93 40.44
C LYS A 119 19.27 -5.49 39.93
N ASN A 120 18.81 -5.23 38.71
CA ASN A 120 18.87 -3.89 38.11
C ASN A 120 17.53 -3.13 38.12
N LYS A 121 16.39 -3.81 38.22
CA LYS A 121 15.06 -3.17 38.17
C LYS A 121 14.67 -2.34 39.41
N THR A 122 15.44 -2.36 40.50
CA THR A 122 15.13 -1.60 41.73
C THR A 122 15.67 -0.16 41.73
N LYS A 123 16.38 0.31 40.69
CA LYS A 123 16.98 1.66 40.67
C LYS A 123 16.43 2.63 39.63
N GLU A 124 15.65 2.20 38.65
CA GLU A 124 15.27 3.06 37.50
C GLU A 124 13.82 3.61 37.55
N SER A 125 12.99 3.22 38.50
CA SER A 125 11.56 3.59 38.54
C SER A 125 11.25 5.01 39.06
N SER A 126 12.25 5.87 39.29
CA SER A 126 12.03 7.24 39.80
C SER A 126 12.48 8.39 38.89
N ALA A 127 13.00 8.12 37.68
CA ALA A 127 13.65 9.16 36.86
C ALA A 127 13.00 9.44 35.48
N GLN A 128 11.74 9.05 35.25
CA GLN A 128 11.14 9.10 33.91
C GLN A 128 9.93 10.04 33.77
N ALA A 129 9.95 11.18 34.47
CA ALA A 129 9.11 12.32 34.13
C ALA A 129 10.02 13.54 34.00
N GLN A 130 9.96 14.23 32.85
CA GLN A 130 10.77 15.41 32.46
C GLN A 130 12.10 15.11 31.74
N ARG A 131 12.06 14.73 30.46
CA ARG A 131 13.18 14.96 29.55
C ARG A 131 12.70 15.54 28.21
N LYS A 132 13.00 16.83 28.01
CA LYS A 132 13.05 17.48 26.68
C LYS A 132 14.15 16.81 25.84
N PRO A 133 14.08 16.82 24.50
CA PRO A 133 15.09 16.18 23.66
C PRO A 133 16.37 17.01 23.67
N ALA A 134 17.21 16.79 24.68
CA ALA A 134 18.60 17.19 24.65
C ALA A 134 19.28 16.36 23.56
N LYS A 135 20.02 17.02 22.67
CA LYS A 135 20.94 16.36 21.71
C LYS A 135 21.78 15.38 22.51
N ARG A 136 21.47 14.09 22.36
CA ARG A 136 22.15 13.01 23.06
C ARG A 136 23.55 12.97 22.46
N GLN A 137 24.54 13.46 23.20
CA GLN A 137 25.94 13.23 22.84
C GLN A 137 26.14 11.72 22.89
N VAL A 138 26.11 11.09 21.72
CA VAL A 138 26.44 9.69 21.56
C VAL A 138 27.94 9.59 21.83
N GLN A 139 28.30 8.92 22.91
CA GLN A 139 29.71 8.60 23.15
C GLN A 139 30.17 7.68 22.00
N PRO A 140 31.40 7.86 21.49
CA PRO A 140 31.93 6.99 20.46
C PRO A 140 31.94 5.56 20.98
N MET A 141 31.12 4.72 20.37
CA MET A 141 31.07 3.29 20.62
C MET A 141 32.32 2.65 19.99
N GLY A 142 32.83 1.56 20.57
CA GLY A 142 33.98 0.88 19.98
C GLY A 142 33.67 0.32 18.59
N GLU A 143 34.65 0.32 17.68
CA GLU A 143 34.49 -0.14 16.29
C GLU A 143 33.87 -1.56 16.20
N GLU A 144 34.30 -2.47 17.07
CA GLU A 144 33.80 -3.85 17.12
C GLU A 144 32.33 -3.95 17.57
N GLU A 145 31.90 -3.08 18.48
CA GLU A 145 30.52 -3.06 18.96
C GLU A 145 29.60 -2.47 17.88
N GLU A 146 30.04 -1.44 17.16
CA GLU A 146 29.26 -0.88 16.04
C GLU A 146 29.16 -1.89 14.88
N LYS A 147 30.22 -2.65 14.57
CA LYS A 147 30.15 -3.75 13.58
C LYS A 147 29.11 -4.81 13.95
N ARG A 148 29.04 -5.21 15.23
CA ARG A 148 28.03 -6.16 15.72
C ARG A 148 26.63 -5.59 15.58
N ARG A 149 26.42 -4.34 15.99
CA ARG A 149 25.12 -3.66 15.85
C ARG A 149 24.69 -3.56 14.39
N ILE A 150 25.60 -3.22 13.49
CA ILE A 150 25.35 -3.18 12.04
C ILE A 150 24.89 -4.56 11.57
N HIS A 151 25.60 -5.63 11.95
CA HIS A 151 25.23 -6.99 11.56
C HIS A 151 23.83 -7.40 12.07
N GLU A 152 23.56 -7.19 13.37
CA GLU A 152 22.26 -7.48 13.99
C GLU A 152 21.13 -6.67 13.36
N THR A 153 21.39 -5.41 12.99
CA THR A 153 20.39 -4.53 12.35
C THR A 153 19.92 -5.07 11.00
N PHE A 154 20.78 -5.80 10.29
CA PHE A 154 20.49 -6.33 8.95
C PHE A 154 20.25 -7.83 8.91
N GLU A 155 20.34 -8.51 10.05
CA GLU A 155 20.11 -9.95 10.15
C GLU A 155 18.67 -10.32 9.71
N GLY A 156 18.55 -11.41 8.94
CA GLY A 156 17.26 -11.91 8.45
C GLY A 156 16.72 -11.22 7.18
N LEU A 157 17.33 -10.14 6.70
CA LEU A 157 16.98 -9.53 5.41
C LEU A 157 17.62 -10.30 4.24
N ASP A 158 16.99 -10.30 3.06
CA ASP A 158 17.64 -10.76 1.82
C ASP A 158 18.92 -9.93 1.54
N PRO A 159 20.03 -10.52 1.07
CA PRO A 159 21.29 -9.82 0.83
C PRO A 159 21.17 -8.54 -0.01
N ARG A 160 20.28 -8.49 -1.01
CA ARG A 160 20.07 -7.26 -1.81
C ARG A 160 19.37 -6.18 -0.99
N ARG A 161 18.44 -6.57 -0.11
CA ARG A 161 17.77 -5.66 0.82
C ARG A 161 18.73 -5.14 1.90
N GLN A 162 19.62 -5.98 2.39
CA GLN A 162 20.69 -5.58 3.33
C GLN A 162 21.55 -4.47 2.73
N VAL A 163 22.02 -4.65 1.49
CA VAL A 163 22.81 -3.63 0.76
C VAL A 163 22.04 -2.33 0.61
N ALA A 164 20.79 -2.37 0.17
CA ALA A 164 19.98 -1.17 -0.03
C ALA A 164 19.72 -0.41 1.29
N ALA A 165 19.43 -1.13 2.37
CA ALA A 165 19.20 -0.55 3.70
C ALA A 165 20.49 0.05 4.27
N ALA A 166 21.61 -0.67 4.18
CA ALA A 166 22.92 -0.19 4.63
C ALA A 166 23.38 1.05 3.86
N LYS A 167 23.16 1.13 2.53
CA LYS A 167 23.43 2.33 1.73
C LYS A 167 22.62 3.55 2.19
N ARG A 168 21.36 3.35 2.57
CA ARG A 168 20.51 4.45 3.12
C ARG A 168 21.03 4.92 4.47
N LEU A 169 21.36 3.97 5.36
CA LEU A 169 21.87 4.29 6.70
C LEU A 169 23.24 4.98 6.64
N SER A 170 24.13 4.57 5.72
CA SER A 170 25.42 5.24 5.48
C SER A 170 25.24 6.71 5.09
N ARG A 171 24.30 7.01 4.18
CA ARG A 171 23.99 8.41 3.81
C ARG A 171 23.49 9.21 5.01
N GLN A 172 22.59 8.64 5.79
CA GLN A 172 22.09 9.29 7.01
C GLN A 172 23.23 9.59 8.00
N TYR A 173 24.15 8.64 8.21
CA TYR A 173 25.30 8.84 9.09
C TYR A 173 26.25 9.93 8.57
N LYS A 174 26.45 10.05 7.25
CA LYS A 174 27.21 11.15 6.63
C LYS A 174 26.53 12.49 6.89
N ASP A 175 25.21 12.57 6.73
CA ASP A 175 24.43 13.79 6.99
C ASP A 175 24.48 14.21 8.46
N GLU A 176 24.56 13.25 9.38
CA GLU A 176 24.71 13.47 10.83
C GLU A 176 26.15 13.79 11.27
N GLY A 177 27.13 13.73 10.35
CA GLY A 177 28.55 13.92 10.66
C GLY A 177 29.23 12.71 11.32
N ARG A 178 28.56 11.55 11.37
CA ARG A 178 29.09 10.27 11.86
C ARG A 178 29.90 9.57 10.76
N ILE A 179 31.03 10.19 10.39
CA ILE A 179 31.81 9.77 9.22
C ILE A 179 32.41 8.37 9.37
N GLU A 180 32.92 8.01 10.56
CA GLU A 180 33.52 6.69 10.78
C GLU A 180 32.49 5.56 10.74
N ASP A 181 31.30 5.77 11.32
CA ASP A 181 30.22 4.77 11.27
C ASP A 181 29.71 4.58 9.84
N ALA A 182 29.61 5.66 9.06
CA ALA A 182 29.26 5.58 7.65
C ALA A 182 30.32 4.81 6.85
N ARG A 183 31.61 4.96 7.19
CA ARG A 183 32.71 4.22 6.58
C ARG A 183 32.62 2.73 6.87
N LEU A 184 32.25 2.34 8.09
CA LEU A 184 32.02 0.93 8.44
C LEU A 184 30.86 0.33 7.64
N LEU A 185 29.77 1.07 7.47
CA LEU A 185 28.63 0.66 6.64
C LEU A 185 29.00 0.53 5.16
N ASP A 186 29.79 1.45 4.62
CA ASP A 186 30.26 1.38 3.24
C ASP A 186 31.13 0.13 3.03
N GLN A 187 32.05 -0.17 3.95
CA GLN A 187 32.86 -1.39 3.89
C GLN A 187 32.01 -2.67 3.99
N TYR A 188 30.98 -2.66 4.84
CA TYR A 188 30.02 -3.76 4.94
C TYR A 188 29.26 -3.96 3.62
N VAL A 189 28.81 -2.87 3.00
CA VAL A 189 28.14 -2.89 1.69
C VAL A 189 29.05 -3.45 0.60
N ASP A 190 30.31 -3.01 0.53
CA ASP A 190 31.26 -3.48 -0.48
C ASP A 190 31.50 -5.00 -0.35
N ASN A 191 31.74 -5.48 0.88
CA ASN A 191 31.89 -6.91 1.16
C ASN A 191 30.64 -7.71 0.75
N MET A 192 29.44 -7.17 1.01
CA MET A 192 28.18 -7.80 0.65
C MET A 192 27.97 -7.81 -0.87
N GLU A 193 28.22 -6.71 -1.57
CA GLU A 193 28.11 -6.62 -3.03
C GLU A 193 29.11 -7.55 -3.72
N GLU A 194 30.35 -7.65 -3.22
CA GLU A 194 31.32 -8.63 -3.69
C GLU A 194 30.83 -10.07 -3.48
N SER A 195 30.26 -10.38 -2.31
CA SER A 195 29.73 -11.72 -2.04
C SER A 195 28.58 -12.09 -2.97
N ILE A 196 27.68 -11.13 -3.25
CA ILE A 196 26.58 -11.27 -4.20
C ILE A 196 27.14 -11.47 -5.62
N GLN A 197 28.15 -10.69 -6.01
CA GLN A 197 28.73 -10.78 -7.34
C GLN A 197 29.53 -12.07 -7.55
N LYS A 198 30.25 -12.56 -6.53
CA LYS A 198 30.91 -13.87 -6.54
C LYS A 198 29.89 -14.99 -6.72
N ARG A 199 28.80 -14.96 -5.94
CA ARG A 199 27.67 -15.88 -6.13
C ARG A 199 27.15 -15.82 -7.57
N ILE A 200 26.88 -14.64 -8.13
CA ILE A 200 26.43 -14.51 -9.52
C ILE A 200 27.45 -15.11 -10.52
N LYS A 201 28.75 -14.84 -10.35
CA LYS A 201 29.82 -15.31 -11.25
C LYS A 201 30.10 -16.81 -11.16
N GLU A 202 30.05 -17.36 -9.95
CA GLU A 202 30.14 -18.80 -9.70
C GLU A 202 28.88 -19.53 -10.19
N GLY A 203 27.91 -18.77 -10.72
CA GLY A 203 26.63 -19.26 -11.17
C GLY A 203 25.93 -19.89 -10.00
N ASP A 204 25.67 -19.10 -8.94
CA ASP A 204 24.86 -19.46 -7.78
C ASP A 204 23.66 -20.24 -8.31
N LYS A 205 23.83 -21.56 -8.31
CA LYS A 205 22.83 -22.53 -8.75
C LYS A 205 21.82 -22.57 -7.63
N ARG A 206 21.16 -21.44 -7.35
CA ARG A 206 19.81 -21.46 -6.80
C ARG A 206 19.11 -22.40 -7.74
N GLN A 207 18.89 -23.61 -7.26
CA GLN A 207 18.57 -24.74 -8.11
C GLN A 207 17.38 -24.28 -8.93
N HIS A 208 17.57 -24.13 -10.24
CA HIS A 208 16.44 -23.89 -11.12
C HIS A 208 15.54 -25.11 -10.89
N MET A 209 14.42 -24.90 -10.18
CA MET A 209 13.64 -26.00 -9.67
C MET A 209 12.71 -26.38 -10.81
N ASP A 210 12.91 -27.57 -11.37
CA ASP A 210 12.01 -28.07 -12.39
C ASP A 210 10.69 -28.48 -11.72
N PHE A 211 9.73 -27.55 -11.65
CA PHE A 211 8.42 -27.79 -11.06
C PHE A 211 7.54 -28.72 -11.91
N ARG A 212 7.90 -28.99 -13.19
CA ARG A 212 7.21 -29.98 -14.02
C ARG A 212 7.63 -31.40 -13.71
N ASN A 213 8.85 -31.57 -13.20
CA ASN A 213 9.34 -32.85 -12.70
C ASN A 213 9.80 -32.72 -11.23
N PRO A 214 8.88 -32.44 -10.29
CA PRO A 214 9.25 -32.21 -8.92
C PRO A 214 9.76 -33.50 -8.29
N THR A 215 10.87 -33.38 -7.55
CA THR A 215 11.43 -34.51 -6.80
C THR A 215 10.43 -35.02 -5.76
N PRO A 216 10.54 -36.29 -5.32
CA PRO A 216 9.66 -36.81 -4.27
C PRO A 216 9.69 -36.00 -2.97
N GLU A 217 10.83 -35.36 -2.68
CA GLU A 217 10.99 -34.47 -1.53
C GLU A 217 10.24 -33.15 -1.72
N MET A 218 10.32 -32.53 -2.91
CA MET A 218 9.55 -31.33 -3.25
C MET A 218 8.04 -31.55 -3.10
N ARG A 219 7.54 -32.70 -3.57
CA ARG A 219 6.11 -33.05 -3.43
C ARG A 219 5.69 -33.17 -1.97
N ARG A 220 6.51 -33.81 -1.12
CA ARG A 220 6.23 -33.93 0.32
C ARG A 220 6.20 -32.57 1.02
N ASN A 221 7.18 -31.71 0.71
CA ASN A 221 7.27 -30.39 1.32
C ASN A 221 6.12 -29.47 0.85
N ALA A 222 5.78 -29.50 -0.43
CA ALA A 222 4.66 -28.74 -0.97
C ALA A 222 3.32 -29.21 -0.36
N ALA A 223 3.11 -30.53 -0.25
CA ALA A 223 1.92 -31.09 0.39
C ALA A 223 1.80 -30.68 1.87
N GLN A 224 2.90 -30.61 2.62
CA GLN A 224 2.90 -30.10 4.00
C GLN A 224 2.47 -28.63 4.10
N GLN A 225 2.69 -27.85 3.04
CA GLN A 225 2.28 -26.45 2.94
C GLN A 225 0.92 -26.27 2.23
N GLY A 226 0.22 -27.36 1.89
CA GLY A 226 -1.05 -27.32 1.16
C GLY A 226 -0.93 -26.86 -0.29
N ILE A 227 0.25 -26.99 -0.90
CA ILE A 227 0.52 -26.66 -2.30
C ILE A 227 0.50 -27.96 -3.11
N ASP A 228 -0.40 -28.04 -4.10
CA ASP A 228 -0.50 -29.19 -5.00
C ASP A 228 0.41 -29.00 -6.22
N LEU A 229 1.52 -29.74 -6.31
CA LEU A 229 2.44 -29.68 -7.44
C LEU A 229 1.99 -30.55 -8.63
N ASP A 230 0.91 -31.31 -8.50
CA ASP A 230 0.32 -32.05 -9.63
C ASP A 230 -0.70 -31.18 -10.41
N ASP A 231 -1.10 -30.02 -9.86
CA ASP A 231 -1.94 -29.03 -10.54
C ASP A 231 -1.10 -28.19 -11.54
N PRO A 232 -1.40 -28.23 -12.85
CA PRO A 232 -0.65 -27.46 -13.84
C PRO A 232 -0.70 -25.94 -13.61
N GLN A 233 -1.77 -25.40 -13.01
CA GLN A 233 -1.88 -23.97 -12.72
C GLN A 233 -0.94 -23.54 -11.59
N VAL A 234 -0.79 -24.40 -10.57
CA VAL A 234 0.14 -24.16 -9.46
C VAL A 234 1.58 -24.24 -9.94
N VAL A 235 1.90 -25.22 -10.79
CA VAL A 235 3.22 -25.36 -11.42
C VAL A 235 3.56 -24.13 -12.27
N GLU A 236 2.63 -23.68 -13.13
CA GLU A 236 2.82 -22.48 -13.96
C GLU A 236 3.05 -21.23 -13.11
N MET A 237 2.29 -21.06 -12.03
CA MET A 237 2.44 -19.95 -11.09
C MET A 237 3.82 -19.98 -10.40
N LEU A 238 4.30 -21.15 -9.96
CA LEU A 238 5.61 -21.29 -9.32
C LEU A 238 6.77 -21.06 -10.30
N GLU A 239 6.64 -21.53 -11.54
CA GLU A 239 7.58 -21.22 -12.63
C GLU A 239 7.62 -19.72 -12.93
N GLN A 240 6.48 -19.04 -12.89
CA GLN A 240 6.41 -17.59 -13.05
C GLN A 240 7.07 -16.85 -11.89
N MET A 241 6.79 -17.24 -10.64
CA MET A 241 7.44 -16.68 -9.44
C MET A 241 8.96 -16.86 -9.47
N GLN A 242 9.46 -18.01 -9.94
CA GLN A 242 10.89 -18.25 -10.08
C GLN A 242 11.52 -17.33 -11.14
N ARG A 243 10.88 -17.16 -12.30
CA ARG A 243 11.33 -16.23 -13.36
C ARG A 243 11.35 -14.78 -12.88
N ASP A 244 10.29 -14.33 -12.23
CA ASP A 244 10.19 -12.98 -11.68
C ASP A 244 11.34 -12.73 -10.68
N HIS A 245 11.59 -13.69 -9.78
CA HIS A 245 12.70 -13.63 -8.84
C HIS A 245 14.08 -13.59 -9.54
N GLU A 246 14.30 -14.39 -10.59
CA GLU A 246 15.54 -14.40 -11.39
C GLU A 246 15.77 -13.04 -12.09
N ASP A 247 14.72 -12.47 -12.69
CA ASP A 247 14.74 -11.17 -13.36
C ASP A 247 14.86 -9.98 -12.39
N GLY A 248 14.80 -10.23 -11.08
CA GLY A 248 14.76 -9.18 -10.05
C GLY A 248 13.47 -8.37 -10.08
N ARG A 249 12.47 -8.81 -10.84
CA ARG A 249 11.09 -8.38 -10.70
C ARG A 249 10.57 -9.12 -9.47
N LEU A 250 10.69 -8.49 -8.31
CA LEU A 250 9.99 -9.01 -7.14
C LEU A 250 8.52 -9.24 -7.56
N PRO A 251 7.88 -10.37 -7.17
CA PRO A 251 6.45 -10.52 -7.38
C PRO A 251 5.85 -9.21 -6.91
N ASP A 252 5.11 -8.55 -7.81
CA ASP A 252 4.46 -7.30 -7.48
C ASP A 252 3.86 -7.53 -6.11
N ASP A 253 4.33 -6.74 -5.15
CA ASP A 253 3.64 -6.62 -3.88
C ASP A 253 2.16 -6.53 -4.30
N PRO A 254 1.25 -7.42 -3.88
CA PRO A 254 -0.14 -7.26 -4.30
C PRO A 254 -0.67 -5.86 -3.88
N GLU A 255 0.05 -5.17 -2.98
CA GLU A 255 -0.09 -3.76 -2.60
C GLU A 255 0.49 -2.73 -3.61
N LYS A 256 1.18 -3.14 -4.68
CA LYS A 256 1.80 -2.32 -5.74
C LYS A 256 1.33 -2.69 -7.14
N VAL A 257 0.10 -3.18 -7.31
CA VAL A 257 -0.61 -2.80 -8.54
C VAL A 257 -0.64 -1.27 -8.50
N LYS A 258 0.17 -0.63 -9.35
CA LYS A 258 0.23 0.83 -9.37
C LYS A 258 -1.20 1.28 -9.60
N GLU A 259 -1.75 2.11 -8.70
CA GLU A 259 -3.09 2.70 -8.88
C GLU A 259 -3.23 3.36 -10.27
N ASP A 260 -2.09 3.70 -10.90
CA ASP A 260 -1.95 4.27 -12.24
C ASP A 260 -2.20 3.29 -13.41
N ASP A 261 -2.14 1.97 -13.22
CA ASP A 261 -2.35 1.00 -14.32
C ASP A 261 -3.83 0.74 -14.63
N TYR A 262 -4.74 1.25 -13.79
CA TYR A 262 -6.19 1.21 -14.05
C TYR A 262 -6.64 2.37 -14.95
N HIS A 263 -6.13 2.43 -16.17
CA HIS A 263 -6.69 3.32 -17.18
C HIS A 263 -8.14 2.91 -17.47
N LEU A 264 -9.10 3.80 -17.13
CA LEU A 264 -10.49 3.65 -17.58
C LEU A 264 -10.53 3.72 -19.10
N SER A 265 -10.52 2.56 -19.75
CA SER A 265 -10.64 2.48 -21.20
C SER A 265 -12.01 3.04 -21.63
N PRO A 266 -12.10 3.69 -22.80
CA PRO A 266 -13.37 4.20 -23.32
C PRO A 266 -14.48 3.13 -23.34
N ALA A 267 -14.13 1.88 -23.65
CA ALA A 267 -15.05 0.75 -23.66
C ALA A 267 -15.59 0.42 -22.27
N LEU A 268 -14.76 0.53 -21.22
CA LEU A 268 -15.19 0.28 -19.84
C LEU A 268 -16.20 1.34 -19.37
N VAL A 269 -15.94 2.60 -19.74
CA VAL A 269 -16.82 3.74 -19.44
C VAL A 269 -18.15 3.63 -20.17
N GLU A 270 -18.11 3.29 -21.46
CA GLU A 270 -19.30 3.03 -22.25
C GLU A 270 -20.16 1.93 -21.61
N LYS A 271 -19.55 0.79 -21.27
CA LYS A 271 -20.24 -0.31 -20.58
C LYS A 271 -20.90 0.14 -19.27
N ALA A 272 -20.20 0.94 -18.45
CA ALA A 272 -20.75 1.42 -17.18
C ALA A 272 -21.91 2.40 -17.39
N VAL A 273 -21.78 3.38 -18.28
CA VAL A 273 -22.86 4.34 -18.58
C VAL A 273 -24.09 3.61 -19.14
N LEU A 274 -23.90 2.57 -19.96
CA LEU A 274 -24.97 1.74 -20.46
C LEU A 274 -25.70 0.96 -19.36
N GLN A 275 -25.02 0.60 -18.27
CA GLN A 275 -25.61 -0.09 -17.13
C GLN A 275 -26.23 0.86 -16.08
N MET A 276 -25.92 2.15 -16.12
CA MET A 276 -26.45 3.12 -15.16
C MET A 276 -27.98 3.27 -15.26
N PRO A 277 -28.68 3.44 -14.12
CA PRO A 277 -30.11 3.74 -14.10
C PRO A 277 -30.38 5.15 -14.66
N PRO A 278 -31.55 5.39 -15.28
CA PRO A 278 -31.86 6.65 -15.97
C PRO A 278 -31.72 7.89 -15.08
N ASP A 279 -32.18 7.80 -13.83
CA ASP A 279 -32.15 8.91 -12.88
C ASP A 279 -30.71 9.32 -12.52
N GLU A 280 -29.79 8.35 -12.51
CA GLU A 280 -28.38 8.60 -12.21
C GLU A 280 -27.65 9.19 -13.41
N VAL A 281 -27.96 8.72 -14.63
CA VAL A 281 -27.49 9.36 -15.87
C VAL A 281 -27.98 10.82 -15.91
N LEU A 282 -29.25 11.07 -15.57
CA LEU A 282 -29.83 12.41 -15.55
C LEU A 282 -29.17 13.29 -14.48
N SER A 283 -29.03 12.80 -13.25
CA SER A 283 -28.36 13.52 -12.16
C SER A 283 -26.92 13.84 -12.53
N MET A 284 -26.19 12.88 -13.11
CA MET A 284 -24.83 13.08 -13.58
C MET A 284 -24.76 14.17 -14.65
N LEU A 285 -25.66 14.17 -15.66
CA LEU A 285 -25.72 15.20 -16.70
C LEU A 285 -26.11 16.58 -16.16
N LYS A 286 -26.95 16.66 -15.12
CA LYS A 286 -27.29 17.92 -14.45
C LYS A 286 -26.12 18.49 -13.65
N GLU A 287 -25.47 17.67 -12.83
CA GLU A 287 -24.27 18.08 -12.05
C GLU A 287 -23.11 18.54 -12.96
N SER A 288 -23.10 17.97 -14.16
CA SER A 288 -22.20 18.26 -15.26
C SER A 288 -22.45 19.61 -15.97
N GLY A 289 -23.52 20.32 -15.61
CA GLY A 289 -23.91 21.60 -16.19
C GLY A 289 -24.69 21.49 -17.51
N VAL A 290 -25.18 20.31 -17.88
CA VAL A 290 -26.09 20.19 -19.04
C VAL A 290 -27.44 20.77 -18.65
N GLU A 291 -27.90 21.79 -19.38
CA GLU A 291 -29.17 22.44 -19.09
C GLU A 291 -30.35 21.46 -19.12
N GLU A 292 -31.26 21.59 -18.17
CA GLU A 292 -32.46 20.76 -18.06
C GLU A 292 -33.36 20.87 -19.30
N SER A 293 -33.38 22.03 -19.96
CA SER A 293 -34.06 22.27 -21.23
C SER A 293 -33.60 21.32 -22.34
N ARG A 294 -32.30 20.97 -22.37
CA ARG A 294 -31.72 20.06 -23.36
C ARG A 294 -31.97 18.60 -23.03
N LEU A 295 -32.14 18.28 -21.75
CA LEU A 295 -32.43 16.93 -21.27
C LEU A 295 -33.92 16.59 -21.41
N ASN A 296 -34.79 17.59 -21.32
CA ASN A 296 -36.23 17.42 -21.50
C ASN A 296 -36.55 16.92 -22.92
N GLY A 297 -37.18 15.75 -23.00
CA GLY A 297 -37.54 15.10 -24.27
C GLY A 297 -36.46 14.18 -24.85
N MET A 298 -35.27 14.09 -24.23
CA MET A 298 -34.29 13.07 -24.61
C MET A 298 -34.74 11.69 -24.12
N SER A 299 -34.56 10.67 -24.97
CA SER A 299 -34.68 9.27 -24.53
C SER A 299 -33.50 8.88 -23.63
N VAL A 300 -33.68 7.82 -22.83
CA VAL A 300 -32.61 7.28 -21.97
C VAL A 300 -31.36 6.92 -22.77
N GLY A 301 -31.53 6.35 -23.98
CA GLY A 301 -30.42 6.05 -24.88
C GLY A 301 -29.65 7.30 -25.29
N GLN A 302 -30.36 8.36 -25.68
CA GLN A 302 -29.74 9.63 -26.06
C GLN A 302 -28.97 10.27 -24.89
N MET A 303 -29.49 10.17 -23.66
CA MET A 303 -28.80 10.65 -22.46
C MET A 303 -27.50 9.87 -22.20
N LYS A 304 -27.54 8.54 -22.35
CA LYS A 304 -26.35 7.68 -22.21
C LYS A 304 -25.30 7.98 -23.28
N ASP A 305 -25.71 8.10 -24.54
CA ASP A 305 -24.82 8.47 -25.65
C ASP A 305 -24.21 9.86 -25.47
N LEU A 306 -24.96 10.80 -24.91
CA LEU A 306 -24.43 12.11 -24.57
C LEU A 306 -23.35 11.98 -23.49
N ALA A 307 -23.63 11.28 -22.39
CA ALA A 307 -22.66 11.06 -21.31
C ALA A 307 -21.35 10.41 -21.81
N ILE A 308 -21.43 9.38 -22.68
CA ILE A 308 -20.26 8.72 -23.27
C ILE A 308 -19.44 9.70 -24.11
N ARG A 309 -20.09 10.50 -24.95
CA ARG A 309 -19.40 11.51 -25.79
C ARG A 309 -18.75 12.61 -24.95
N LEU A 310 -19.39 13.04 -23.88
CA LEU A 310 -18.85 14.03 -22.95
C LEU A 310 -17.59 13.52 -22.24
N TYR A 311 -17.57 12.23 -21.87
CA TYR A 311 -16.35 11.60 -21.36
C TYR A 311 -15.25 11.53 -22.43
N ALA A 312 -15.56 11.01 -23.62
CA ALA A 312 -14.58 10.75 -24.66
C ALA A 312 -13.89 12.01 -25.20
N ARG A 313 -14.61 13.14 -25.29
CA ARG A 313 -14.03 14.39 -25.79
C ARG A 313 -13.19 15.10 -24.73
N GLY A 314 -13.41 14.83 -23.45
CA GLY A 314 -12.87 15.66 -22.38
C GLY A 314 -13.23 17.15 -22.57
N GLU A 315 -14.31 17.46 -23.30
CA GLU A 315 -14.77 18.81 -23.63
C GLU A 315 -16.12 19.05 -22.95
N GLY A 316 -16.18 20.12 -22.16
CA GLY A 316 -17.42 20.63 -21.59
C GLY A 316 -18.27 21.25 -22.68
N VAL A 317 -19.55 20.91 -22.69
CA VAL A 317 -20.52 21.62 -23.53
C VAL A 317 -20.56 23.06 -23.03
N GLY A 318 -19.95 23.97 -23.80
CA GLY A 318 -20.15 25.40 -23.69
C GLY A 318 -21.45 25.81 -24.36
#